data_AF-A0A7Y5SEF5-F1
#
_entry.id   AF-A0A7Y5SEF5-F1
#
_cell.length_a   1.000
_cell.length_b   1.000
_cell.length_c   1.000
_cell.angle_alpha   90.00
_cell.angle_beta   90.00
_cell.angle_gamma   90.00
#
_symmetry.space_group_name_H-M   'P 1'
#
loop_
_entity.id
_entity.type
_entity.pdbx_description
1 polymer ?
#
loop_
_entity_poly.entity_id
_entity_poly.type
_entity_poly.pdbx_seq_one_letter_code
_entity_poly.pdbx_strand_id
1 'polypeptide(L)'
;MSESAKPGEKLAGLRFWAGWLGAGLALGFLLSIIWWALLEPAAAGNDVAELTIPAGTAAAVARGEPAPFIPNSLSLGRNRELVVRNNDVAGHKVGAWTVPPGGVAVIKAAAGTGDLICSVHPSGY
;
A
#
# COMPACT_ATOMS: atom_id res chain seq x y z
N MET A 1 16.47 63.81 -6.83
CA MET A 1 17.00 63.37 -5.53
C MET A 1 16.75 61.89 -5.38
N SER A 2 17.78 61.03 -5.47
CA SER A 2 17.67 59.63 -5.03
C SER A 2 18.26 59.54 -3.62
N GLU A 3 17.39 59.35 -2.64
CA GLU A 3 17.80 59.13 -1.26
C GLU A 3 18.44 57.74 -1.17
N SER A 4 19.77 57.70 -1.07
CA SER A 4 20.51 56.44 -0.95
C SER A 4 20.35 55.93 0.49
N ALA A 5 19.47 54.94 0.68
CA ALA A 5 19.22 54.33 1.99
C ALA A 5 20.54 53.83 2.63
N LYS A 6 20.74 54.15 3.91
CA LYS A 6 21.97 53.79 4.65
C LYS A 6 22.17 52.27 4.66
N PRO A 7 23.42 51.77 4.56
CA PRO A 7 23.73 50.34 4.46
C PRO A 7 23.09 49.45 5.53
N GLY A 8 22.96 49.95 6.78
CA GLY A 8 22.35 49.22 7.89
C GLY A 8 20.84 48.99 7.76
N GLU A 9 20.14 49.87 7.05
CA GLU A 9 18.69 49.80 6.86
C GLU A 9 18.32 48.70 5.85
N LYS A 10 19.15 48.54 4.81
CA LYS A 10 19.02 47.44 3.83
C LYS A 10 19.29 46.07 4.46
N LEU A 11 20.23 45.99 5.39
CA LEU A 11 20.56 44.75 6.09
C LEU A 11 19.45 44.34 7.08
N ALA A 12 18.83 45.31 7.75
CA ALA A 12 17.68 45.07 8.63
C ALA A 12 16.45 44.59 7.85
N GLY A 13 16.14 45.24 6.72
CA GLY A 13 15.07 44.82 5.82
C GLY A 13 15.30 43.41 5.24
N LEU A 14 16.53 43.11 4.82
CA LEU A 14 16.89 41.78 4.32
C LEU A 14 16.71 40.68 5.37
N ARG A 15 17.11 40.93 6.63
CA ARG A 15 16.93 39.97 7.75
C ARG A 15 15.46 39.73 8.07
N PHE A 16 14.64 40.79 8.04
CA PHE A 16 13.19 40.68 8.23
C PHE A 16 12.56 39.79 7.14
N TRP A 17 12.84 40.07 5.87
CA TRP A 17 12.32 39.27 4.75
C TRP A 17 12.86 37.83 4.74
N ALA A 18 14.13 37.63 5.08
CA ALA A 18 14.71 36.30 5.22
C ALA A 18 14.03 35.48 6.34
N GLY A 19 13.66 36.13 7.45
CA GLY A 19 12.90 35.50 8.53
C GLY A 19 11.52 35.05 8.07
N TRP A 20 10.79 35.89 7.33
CA TRP A 20 9.48 35.55 6.77
C TRP A 20 9.57 34.42 5.73
N LEU A 21 10.57 34.44 4.86
CA LEU A 21 10.82 33.36 3.91
C LEU A 21 11.11 32.03 4.62
N GLY A 22 11.97 32.08 5.66
CA GLY A 22 12.27 30.90 6.48
C GLY A 22 11.04 30.35 7.19
N ALA A 23 10.22 31.21 7.79
CA ALA A 23 8.98 30.82 8.46
C ALA A 23 7.98 30.19 7.49
N GLY A 24 7.82 30.76 6.29
CA GLY A 24 6.96 30.19 5.24
C GLY A 24 7.42 28.81 4.77
N LEU A 25 8.73 28.64 4.54
CA LEU A 25 9.31 27.35 4.18
C LEU A 25 9.14 26.31 5.28
N ALA A 26 9.38 26.69 6.53
CA ALA A 26 9.20 25.80 7.68
C ALA A 26 7.73 25.36 7.82
N LEU A 27 6.79 26.30 7.67
CA LEU A 27 5.36 26.00 7.73
C LEU A 27 4.94 25.07 6.58
N GLY A 28 5.37 25.34 5.35
CA GLY A 28 5.08 24.49 4.20
C GLY A 28 5.68 23.09 4.36
N PHE A 29 6.90 22.98 4.86
CA PHE A 29 7.55 21.71 5.15
C PHE A 29 6.80 20.91 6.22
N LEU A 30 6.39 21.55 7.32
CA LEU A 30 5.61 20.90 8.38
C LEU A 30 4.24 20.45 7.89
N LEU A 31 3.54 21.29 7.10
CA LEU A 31 2.27 20.91 6.50
C LEU A 31 2.41 19.72 5.55
N SER A 32 3.50 19.66 4.77
CA SER A 32 3.82 18.51 3.91
C SER A 32 4.02 17.23 4.73
N ILE A 33 4.79 17.30 5.82
CA ILE A 33 4.97 16.14 6.73
C ILE A 33 3.63 15.69 7.32
N ILE A 34 2.83 16.63 7.83
CA ILE A 34 1.51 16.33 8.40
C ILE A 34 0.61 15.67 7.34
N TRP A 35 0.61 16.19 6.12
CA TRP A 35 -0.16 15.64 5.02
C TRP A 35 0.21 14.17 4.74
N TRP A 36 1.51 13.88 4.62
CA TRP A 36 1.99 12.51 4.41
C TRP A 36 1.68 11.59 5.60
N ALA A 37 1.84 12.06 6.83
CA ALA A 37 1.52 11.30 8.03
C ALA A 37 0.03 10.99 8.17
N LEU A 38 -0.87 11.83 7.63
CA LEU A 38 -2.31 11.57 7.56
C LEU A 38 -2.69 10.63 6.39
N LEU A 39 -1.94 10.65 5.28
CA LEU A 39 -2.17 9.75 4.14
C LEU A 39 -1.72 8.31 4.41
N GLU A 40 -0.63 8.11 5.15
CA GLU A 40 -0.11 6.77 5.48
C GLU A 40 -1.12 5.86 6.20
N PRO A 41 -1.93 6.33 7.16
CA PRO A 41 -3.04 5.56 7.74
C PRO A 41 -4.12 5.16 6.73
N ALA A 42 -4.41 6.01 5.73
CA ALA A 42 -5.42 5.74 4.72
C ALA A 42 -4.92 4.79 3.61
N ALA A 43 -3.63 4.86 3.27
CA ALA A 43 -2.99 3.95 2.32
C ALA A 43 -2.64 2.59 2.95
N ALA A 44 -2.27 2.57 4.23
CA ALA A 44 -2.17 1.36 5.02
C ALA A 44 -3.56 0.97 5.55
N GLY A 45 -4.47 0.63 4.64
CA GLY A 45 -5.74 0.02 4.99
C GLY A 45 -5.49 -1.05 6.05
N ASN A 46 -6.13 -0.85 7.20
CA ASN A 46 -6.23 -1.76 8.33
C ASN A 46 -7.04 -3.04 7.99
N ASP A 47 -7.15 -3.33 6.70
CA ASP A 47 -7.83 -4.46 6.15
C ASP A 47 -6.83 -5.61 6.16
N VAL A 48 -7.09 -6.59 7.02
CA VAL A 48 -6.61 -7.94 6.77
C VAL A 48 -7.08 -8.28 5.36
N ALA A 49 -6.16 -8.34 4.40
CA ALA A 49 -6.54 -8.61 3.03
C ALA A 49 -7.12 -10.03 2.99
N GLU A 50 -8.43 -10.16 2.73
CA GLU A 50 -9.10 -11.46 2.62
C GLU A 50 -9.28 -11.81 1.15
N LEU A 51 -8.79 -12.99 0.76
CA LEU A 51 -8.98 -13.59 -0.56
C LEU A 51 -9.92 -14.78 -0.41
N THR A 52 -11.12 -14.66 -0.95
CA THR A 52 -12.07 -15.78 -0.98
C THR A 52 -12.02 -16.48 -2.33
N ILE A 53 -11.77 -17.78 -2.32
CA ILE A 53 -11.87 -18.66 -3.48
C ILE A 53 -13.31 -19.20 -3.52
N PRO A 54 -14.15 -18.79 -4.49
CA PRO A 54 -15.54 -19.22 -4.58
C PRO A 54 -15.66 -20.69 -4.97
N ALA A 55 -16.81 -21.28 -4.63
CA ALA A 55 -17.15 -22.63 -5.07
C ALA A 55 -17.18 -22.73 -6.60
N GLY A 56 -16.70 -23.84 -7.15
CA GLY A 56 -16.65 -24.07 -8.59
C GLY A 56 -15.46 -23.42 -9.29
N THR A 57 -14.53 -22.82 -8.53
CA THR A 57 -13.26 -22.28 -9.05
C THR A 57 -12.49 -23.34 -9.82
N ALA A 58 -12.29 -24.52 -9.24
CA ALA A 58 -11.54 -25.60 -9.89
C ALA A 58 -12.20 -26.04 -11.20
N ALA A 59 -13.54 -26.07 -11.24
CA ALA A 59 -14.28 -26.38 -12.45
C ALA A 59 -14.13 -25.28 -13.52
N ALA A 60 -14.15 -24.00 -13.13
CA ALA A 60 -13.92 -22.88 -14.04
C ALA A 60 -12.51 -22.91 -14.64
N VAL A 61 -11.49 -23.08 -13.81
CA VAL A 61 -10.10 -23.18 -14.27
C VAL A 61 -9.89 -24.41 -15.16
N ALA A 62 -10.52 -25.56 -14.84
CA ALA A 62 -10.45 -26.75 -15.68
C ALA A 62 -11.09 -26.53 -17.07
N ARG A 63 -12.06 -25.61 -17.19
CA ARG A 63 -12.63 -25.18 -18.48
C ARG A 63 -11.77 -24.13 -19.21
N GLY A 64 -10.64 -23.72 -18.64
CA GLY A 64 -9.80 -22.65 -19.18
C GLY A 64 -10.36 -21.24 -18.95
N GLU A 65 -11.38 -21.10 -18.10
CA GLU A 65 -11.90 -19.78 -17.74
C GLU A 65 -10.94 -19.09 -16.76
N PRO A 66 -10.65 -17.79 -16.95
CA PRO A 66 -9.85 -17.02 -16.00
C PRO A 66 -10.61 -16.91 -14.67
N ALA A 67 -9.94 -17.23 -13.57
CA ALA A 67 -10.50 -17.09 -12.23
C ALA A 67 -10.75 -15.60 -11.91
N PRO A 68 -12.01 -15.13 -11.83
CA PRO A 68 -12.31 -13.70 -11.82
C PRO A 68 -12.05 -13.00 -10.47
N PHE A 69 -11.58 -13.72 -9.46
CA PHE A 69 -11.49 -13.26 -8.07
C PHE A 69 -10.05 -13.01 -7.59
N ILE A 70 -9.03 -13.26 -8.42
CA ILE A 70 -7.62 -13.05 -8.04
C ILE A 70 -7.20 -11.68 -8.56
N PRO A 71 -6.99 -10.69 -7.69
CA PRO A 71 -6.39 -9.44 -8.12
C PRO A 71 -4.95 -9.70 -8.60
N ASN A 72 -4.57 -9.11 -9.74
CA ASN A 72 -3.23 -9.26 -10.35
C ASN A 72 -2.10 -8.80 -9.41
N SER A 73 -2.42 -7.99 -8.41
CA SER A 73 -1.53 -7.49 -7.38
C SER A 73 -2.34 -7.24 -6.12
N LEU A 74 -1.83 -7.68 -4.97
CA LEU A 74 -2.42 -7.42 -3.67
C LEU A 74 -1.37 -6.73 -2.80
N SER A 75 -1.60 -5.46 -2.48
CA SER A 75 -0.75 -4.73 -1.55
C SER A 75 -1.17 -5.08 -0.13
N LEU A 76 -0.33 -5.81 0.60
CA LEU A 76 -0.60 -6.07 2.00
C LEU A 76 -0.22 -4.84 2.83
N GLY A 77 -1.15 -4.39 3.69
CA GLY A 77 -0.88 -3.34 4.66
C GLY A 77 0.21 -3.72 5.67
N ARG A 78 0.38 -2.92 6.74
CA ARG A 78 1.46 -3.09 7.73
C ARG A 78 1.56 -4.49 8.35
N ASN A 79 0.44 -5.20 8.45
CA ASN A 79 0.37 -6.54 9.02
C ASN A 79 0.98 -7.62 8.11
N ARG A 80 1.17 -7.33 6.81
CA ARG A 80 1.75 -8.26 5.82
C ARG A 80 1.09 -9.65 5.83
N GLU A 81 -0.19 -9.70 6.18
CA GLU A 81 -0.98 -10.91 6.31
C GLU A 81 -2.12 -10.90 5.30
N LEU A 82 -2.26 -12.02 4.59
CA LEU A 82 -3.35 -12.35 3.68
C LEU A 82 -4.10 -13.55 4.26
N VAL A 83 -5.40 -13.40 4.48
CA VAL A 83 -6.28 -14.52 4.87
C VAL A 83 -6.89 -15.09 3.60
N VAL A 84 -6.63 -16.35 3.30
CA VAL A 84 -7.21 -17.05 2.16
C VAL A 84 -8.27 -18.02 2.65
N ARG A 85 -9.50 -17.88 2.15
CA ARG A 85 -10.62 -18.78 2.43
C ARG A 85 -10.97 -19.56 1.18
N ASN A 86 -10.90 -20.88 1.27
CA ASN A 86 -11.26 -21.76 0.18
C ASN A 86 -12.69 -22.30 0.37
N ASN A 87 -13.67 -21.75 -0.34
CA ASN A 87 -15.04 -22.24 -0.36
C ASN A 87 -15.27 -23.28 -1.48
N ASP A 88 -14.21 -23.72 -2.16
CA ASP A 88 -14.29 -24.73 -3.20
C ASP A 88 -14.15 -26.16 -2.65
N VAL A 89 -14.54 -27.13 -3.48
CA VAL A 89 -14.47 -28.57 -3.17
C VAL A 89 -13.09 -29.16 -3.42
N ALA A 90 -12.23 -28.45 -4.13
CA ALA A 90 -10.85 -28.83 -4.42
C ALA A 90 -9.86 -27.99 -3.61
N GLY A 91 -8.67 -28.55 -3.35
CA GLY A 91 -7.58 -27.80 -2.73
C GLY A 91 -6.95 -26.84 -3.74
N HIS A 92 -6.56 -25.66 -3.28
CA HIS A 92 -5.95 -24.63 -4.13
C HIS A 92 -4.59 -24.21 -3.60
N LYS A 93 -3.64 -23.94 -4.50
CA LYS A 93 -2.36 -23.32 -4.12
C LYS A 93 -2.43 -21.80 -4.27
N VAL A 94 -1.90 -21.08 -3.29
CA VAL A 94 -1.69 -19.64 -3.33
C VAL A 94 -0.24 -19.36 -2.96
N GLY A 95 0.56 -19.02 -3.98
CA GLY A 95 2.02 -18.95 -3.84
C GLY A 95 2.60 -20.31 -3.39
N ALA A 96 3.36 -20.32 -2.30
CA ALA A 96 3.92 -21.55 -1.71
C ALA A 96 2.94 -22.33 -0.82
N TRP A 97 1.75 -21.78 -0.55
CA TRP A 97 0.80 -22.33 0.43
C TRP A 97 -0.31 -23.13 -0.25
N THR A 98 -0.74 -24.22 0.38
CA THR A 98 -1.90 -25.01 -0.07
C THR A 98 -3.05 -24.82 0.90
N VAL A 99 -4.22 -24.44 0.37
CA VAL A 99 -5.45 -24.23 1.14
C VAL A 99 -6.40 -25.40 0.87
N PRO A 100 -6.72 -26.24 1.87
CA PRO A 100 -7.59 -27.39 1.67
C PRO A 100 -9.03 -26.96 1.35
N PRO A 101 -9.86 -27.86 0.79
CA PRO A 101 -11.29 -27.60 0.55
C PRO A 101 -12.00 -27.15 1.82
N GLY A 102 -12.82 -26.10 1.74
CA GLY A 102 -13.50 -25.52 2.92
C GLY A 102 -12.57 -24.85 3.94
N GLY A 103 -11.26 -24.81 3.67
CA GLY A 103 -10.24 -24.40 4.64
C GLY A 103 -9.94 -22.90 4.65
N VAL A 104 -9.20 -22.48 5.68
CA VAL A 104 -8.65 -21.13 5.80
C VAL A 104 -7.14 -21.22 6.01
N ALA A 105 -6.38 -20.41 5.30
CA ALA A 105 -4.93 -20.26 5.46
C ALA A 105 -4.55 -18.80 5.67
N VAL A 106 -3.57 -18.54 6.53
CA VAL A 106 -2.99 -17.21 6.74
C VAL A 106 -1.60 -17.18 6.12
N ILE A 107 -1.43 -16.35 5.10
CA ILE A 107 -0.19 -16.20 4.34
C ILE A 107 0.50 -14.91 4.78
N LYS A 108 1.78 -15.00 5.15
CA LYS A 108 2.61 -13.84 5.48
C LYS A 108 3.50 -13.49 4.30
N ALA A 109 3.49 -12.23 3.85
CA ALA A 109 4.43 -11.78 2.83
C ALA A 109 5.88 -11.79 3.36
N ALA A 110 6.81 -12.17 2.49
CA ALA A 110 8.24 -12.12 2.78
C ALA A 110 8.69 -10.67 3.06
N ALA A 111 9.69 -10.51 3.93
CA ALA A 111 10.19 -9.19 4.29
C ALA A 111 10.86 -8.52 3.08
N GLY A 112 10.35 -7.35 2.67
CA GLY A 112 11.01 -6.48 1.70
C GLY A 112 10.11 -5.86 0.63
N THR A 113 9.04 -6.52 0.21
CA THR A 113 8.25 -6.05 -0.94
C THR A 113 6.75 -5.89 -0.72
N GLY A 114 6.14 -6.48 0.32
CA GLY A 114 4.68 -6.35 0.56
C GLY A 114 3.78 -6.95 -0.53
N ASP A 115 4.38 -7.33 -1.67
CA ASP A 115 3.73 -7.91 -2.83
C ASP A 115 3.75 -9.44 -2.75
N LEU A 116 2.58 -10.05 -2.91
CA LEU A 116 2.41 -11.48 -3.13
C LEU A 116 2.13 -11.73 -4.62
N ILE A 117 2.96 -12.54 -5.28
CA ILE A 117 2.64 -13.07 -6.60
C ILE A 117 1.77 -14.30 -6.39
N CYS A 118 0.46 -14.13 -6.55
CA CYS A 118 -0.52 -15.21 -6.41
C CYS A 118 -0.75 -15.86 -7.78
N SER A 119 -0.23 -17.08 -7.98
CA SER A 119 -0.75 -17.98 -9.01
C SER A 119 -1.67 -19.00 -8.33
N VAL A 120 -2.92 -19.13 -8.82
CA VAL A 120 -3.87 -20.15 -8.35
C VAL A 120 -3.92 -21.27 -9.37
N HIS A 121 -3.43 -22.44 -8.95
CA HIS A 121 -3.43 -23.65 -9.74
C HIS A 121 -4.35 -24.70 -9.09
N PRO A 122 -5.22 -25.39 -9.85
CA PRO A 122 -6.14 -26.41 -9.32
C PRO A 122 -5.43 -27.63 -8.71
N SER A 123 -4.18 -27.85 -9.09
CA SER A 123 -3.39 -29.03 -8.69
C SER A 123 -1.95 -28.69 -8.27
N GLY A 124 -1.57 -27.41 -8.36
CA GLY A 124 -0.25 -26.95 -7.92
C GLY A 124 0.92 -27.32 -8.81
N TYR A 125 0.69 -27.41 -10.12
CA TYR A 125 1.68 -27.52 -11.19
C TYR A 125 1.33 -26.57 -12.33
#